data_AF-A0A847WDW7-F1
#
_entry.id   AF-A0A847WDW7-F1
#
_cell.length_a   1.000
_cell.length_b   1.000
_cell.length_c   1.000
_cell.angle_alpha   90.00
_cell.angle_beta   90.00
_cell.angle_gamma   90.00
#
_symmetry.space_group_name_H-M   'P 1'
#
loop_
_entity.id
_entity.type
_entity.pdbx_description
1 polymer ?
#
loop_
_entity_poly.entity_id
_entity_poly.type
_entity_poly.pdbx_seq_one_letter_code
_entity_poly.pdbx_strand_id
1 'polypeptide(L)' 'MTKAQEFKSEITLKRLDQDNLKLINAKSIMGVLSAGITQGVSVEVTAIGEDQEEATDTLI' A
#
# COMPACT_ATOMS: atom_id res chain seq x y z
N MET A 1 -9.35 8.59 -6.74
CA MET A 1 -9.42 7.29 -6.03
C MET A 1 -8.10 6.57 -6.26
N THR A 2 -7.63 5.79 -5.30
CA THR A 2 -6.40 4.99 -5.45
C THR A 2 -6.73 3.69 -6.19
N LYS A 3 -5.78 3.16 -6.98
CA LYS A 3 -5.96 1.89 -7.70
C LYS A 3 -6.26 0.72 -6.74
N ALA A 4 -5.68 0.75 -5.54
CA ALA A 4 -5.93 -0.21 -4.47
C ALA A 4 -7.41 -0.33 -4.04
N GLN A 5 -8.25 0.69 -4.28
CA GLN A 5 -9.68 0.63 -3.94
C GLN A 5 -10.49 -0.30 -4.86
N GLU A 6 -9.94 -0.67 -6.02
CA GLU A 6 -10.61 -1.57 -6.97
C GLU A 6 -10.57 -3.04 -6.53
N PHE A 7 -9.64 -3.39 -5.63
CA PHE A 7 -9.48 -4.73 -5.11
C PHE A 7 -10.27 -4.93 -3.81
N LYS A 8 -10.72 -6.15 -3.56
CA LYS A 8 -11.36 -6.56 -2.31
C LYS A 8 -10.35 -6.85 -1.21
N SER A 9 -9.16 -7.34 -1.57
CA SER A 9 -8.06 -7.61 -0.65
C SER A 9 -7.72 -6.41 0.21
N GLU A 10 -7.34 -6.65 1.45
CA GLU A 10 -6.72 -5.63 2.27
C GLU A 10 -5.31 -5.38 1.75
N ILE A 11 -5.00 -4.13 1.41
CA ILE A 11 -3.70 -3.75 0.85
C ILE A 11 -3.06 -2.76 1.80
N THR A 12 -1.86 -3.11 2.26
CA THR A 12 -1.07 -2.29 3.18
C THR A 12 0.28 -1.95 2.56
N LEU A 13 0.78 -0.77 2.92
CA LEU A 13 2.09 -0.26 2.56
C LEU A 13 2.91 -0.08 3.82
N LYS A 14 4.18 -0.45 3.76
CA LYS A 14 5.14 -0.23 4.82
C LYS A 14 6.37 0.45 4.24
N ARG A 15 6.81 1.55 4.85
CA ARG A 15 8.03 2.22 4.45
C ARG A 15 9.25 1.39 4.87
N LEU A 16 10.22 1.25 3.96
CA LEU A 16 11.46 0.53 4.23
C LEU A 16 12.58 1.46 4.70
N ASP A 17 12.42 2.77 4.53
CA ASP A 17 13.39 3.81 4.91
C ASP A 17 13.20 4.35 6.33
N GLN A 18 12.13 3.93 7.01
CA GLN A 18 11.85 4.30 8.39
C GLN A 18 11.77 3.04 9.26
N ASP A 19 12.44 3.07 10.42
CA ASP A 19 12.34 2.00 11.43
C ASP A 19 10.93 1.89 12.04
N ASN A 20 10.05 2.87 11.77
CA ASN A 20 8.67 2.82 12.20
C ASN A 20 7.88 1.82 11.34
N LEU A 21 7.58 0.65 11.91
CA LEU A 21 6.84 -0.46 11.31
C LEU A 21 5.35 -0.16 11.04
N LYS A 22 4.97 1.10 10.80
CA LYS A 22 3.58 1.49 10.64
C LYS A 22 3.04 1.01 9.29
N LEU A 23 2.07 0.11 9.36
CA LEU A 23 1.28 -0.31 8.20
C LEU A 23 0.29 0.79 7.82
N ILE A 24 0.28 1.15 6.55
CA ILE A 24 -0.57 2.20 6.00
C ILE A 24 -1.54 1.56 5.02
N ASN A 25 -2.84 1.80 5.17
CA ASN A 25 -3.83 1.29 4.25
C ASN A 25 -3.71 1.98 2.88
N ALA A 26 -3.38 1.21 1.84
CA ALA A 26 -3.17 1.71 0.47
C ALA A 26 -4.46 2.22 -0.20
N LYS A 27 -5.62 1.81 0.30
CA LYS A 27 -6.93 2.29 -0.17
C LYS A 27 -7.23 3.71 0.30
N SER A 28 -6.56 4.18 1.36
CA SER A 28 -6.73 5.52 1.90
C SER A 28 -5.69 6.48 1.35
N ILE A 29 -6.08 7.33 0.38
CA ILE A 29 -5.20 8.38 -0.15
C ILE A 29 -4.68 9.31 0.96
N MET A 30 -5.53 9.63 1.95
CA MET A 30 -5.10 10.44 3.09
C MET A 30 -4.05 9.74 3.94
N GLY A 31 -4.18 8.41 4.14
CA GLY A 31 -3.21 7.61 4.85
C GLY A 31 -1.84 7.59 4.17
N VAL A 32 -1.83 7.37 2.85
CA VAL A 32 -0.62 7.37 2.03
C VAL A 32 0.08 8.72 2.06
N LEU A 33 -0.67 9.82 1.87
CA LEU A 33 -0.12 11.18 1.89
C LEU A 33 0.39 11.57 3.28
N SER A 34 -0.35 11.25 4.34
CA SER A 34 0.06 11.53 5.73
C SER A 34 1.30 10.74 6.15
N ALA A 35 1.51 9.56 5.55
CA ALA A 35 2.71 8.75 5.77
C ALA A 35 3.93 9.26 5.00
N GLY A 36 3.76 10.28 4.15
CA GLY A 36 4.84 10.84 3.34
C GLY A 36 5.40 9.85 2.32
N ILE A 37 4.57 8.91 1.83
CA ILE A 37 4.95 8.03 0.73
C ILE A 37 4.89 8.86 -0.55
N THR A 38 6.07 9.18 -1.08
CA THR A 38 6.26 9.96 -2.31
C THR A 38 7.20 9.21 -3.25
N GLN A 39 7.36 9.75 -4.46
CA GLN A 39 8.31 9.19 -5.42
C GLN A 39 9.73 9.12 -4.82
N GLY A 40 10.38 7.96 -4.96
CA GLY A 40 11.72 7.69 -4.42
C GLY A 40 11.74 7.02 -3.05
N VAL A 41 10.59 6.88 -2.38
CA VAL A 41 10.48 6.09 -1.13
C VAL A 41 10.29 4.62 -1.48
N SER A 42 11.16 3.75 -0.96
CA SER A 42 10.97 2.30 -1.04
C SER A 42 9.92 1.85 -0.03
N VAL A 43 8.93 1.12 -0.51
CA VAL A 43 7.85 0.55 0.30
C VAL A 43 7.72 -0.95 0.05
N GLU A 44 7.30 -1.68 1.07
CA GLU A 44 6.81 -3.05 0.99
C GLU A 44 5.29 -3.00 0.85
N VAL A 45 4.78 -3.72 -0.17
CA VAL A 45 3.35 -3.84 -0.46
C VAL A 45 2.89 -5.22 -0.03
N THR A 46 1.86 -5.27 0.80
CA THR A 46 1.25 -6.53 1.25
C THR A 46 -0.23 -6.51 0.93
N ALA A 47 -0.68 -7.45 0.09
CA ALA A 47 -2.09 -7.69 -0.18
C ALA A 47 -2.52 -9.02 0.47
N ILE A 48 -3.69 -9.02 1.12
CA ILE A 48 -4.28 -10.20 1.77
C ILE A 48 -5.76 -10.27 1.40
N GLY A 49 -6.15 -11.34 0.70
CA GLY A 49 -7.52 -11.55 0.28
C GLY A 49 -7.67 -12.39 -0.98
N GLU A 50 -8.90 -12.45 -1.50
CA GLU A 50 -9.26 -13.31 -2.64
C GLU A 50 -8.59 -12.91 -3.96
N ASP A 51 -8.33 -11.62 -4.15
CA ASP A 51 -7.69 -11.03 -5.32
C ASP A 51 -6.26 -10.52 -4.99
N GLN A 52 -5.61 -11.13 -3.98
CA GLN A 52 -4.30 -10.67 -3.49
C GLN A 52 -3.22 -10.72 -4.57
N GLU A 53 -3.22 -11.76 -5.41
CA GLU A 53 -2.23 -11.98 -6.47
C GLU A 53 -2.37 -10.93 -7.58
N GLU A 54 -3.61 -10.69 -8.02
CA GLU A 54 -3.94 -9.63 -8.99
C GLU A 54 -3.63 -8.23 -8.44
N ALA A 55 -3.92 -8.00 -7.16
CA ALA A 55 -3.64 -6.75 -6.47
C ALA A 55 -2.13 -6.49 -6.38
N THR A 56 -1.32 -7.50 -6.04
CA THR A 56 0.14 -7.34 -6.04
C THR A 56 0.67 -7.08 -7.44
N ASP A 57 0.30 -7.88 -8.43
CA ASP A 57 0.82 -7.74 -9.81
C ASP A 57 0.48 -6.38 -10.44
N THR A 58 -0.67 -5.80 -10.09
CA THR A 58 -1.11 -4.51 -10.62
C THR A 58 -0.43 -3.30 -9.95
N LEU A 59 0.02 -3.44 -8.70
CA LEU A 59 0.49 -2.32 -7.88
C LEU A 59 2.02 -2.19 -7.80
N ILE A 60 2.76 -3.13 -8.39
CA ILE A 60 4.24 -3.16 -8.41
C ILE A 60 4.79 -2.52 -9.68
#